data_AF-G2FPD6-F1
#
_entry.id   AF-G2FPD6-F1
#
_cell.length_a   1.000
_cell.length_b   1.000
_cell.length_c   1.000
_cell.angle_alpha   90.00
_cell.angle_beta   90.00
_cell.angle_gamma   90.00
#
_symmetry.space_group_name_H-M   'P 1'
#
loop_
_entity.id
_entity.type
_entity.pdbx_description
1 polymer ?
#
loop_
_entity_poly.entity_id
_entity_poly.type
_entity_poly.pdbx_seq_one_letter_code
_entity_poly.pdbx_strand_id
1 'polypeptide(L)'
;MMKYIKNPIPVEAIEYRRGLEDGFDDIKVAIEFGLDIQNYVSPVNSDKVPFIKTLEGKHYICKGDYIITGVDGERYPCKKNIFLKTYTLLSS
;
A
#
# COMPACT_ATOMS: atom_id res chain seq x y z
N MET A 1 -3.92 -31.93 -4.69
CA MET A 1 -3.84 -30.47 -4.84
C MET A 1 -3.43 -30.14 -6.26
N MET A 2 -4.03 -29.11 -6.86
CA MET A 2 -3.61 -28.58 -8.17
C MET A 2 -2.84 -27.28 -7.96
N LYS A 3 -1.79 -27.07 -8.77
CA LYS A 3 -0.97 -25.86 -8.73
C LYS A 3 -1.35 -24.99 -9.92
N TYR A 4 -1.50 -23.69 -9.69
CA TYR A 4 -1.83 -22.69 -10.70
C TYR A 4 -0.80 -21.56 -10.65
N ILE A 5 -0.58 -20.89 -11.78
CA ILE A 5 0.29 -19.71 -11.90
C ILE A 5 -0.62 -18.51 -12.17
N LYS A 6 -0.41 -17.39 -11.47
CA LYS A 6 -1.13 -16.14 -11.72
C LYS A 6 -0.68 -15.58 -13.07
N ASN A 7 -1.61 -15.10 -13.89
CA ASN A 7 -1.27 -14.45 -15.16
C ASN A 7 -0.34 -13.24 -14.91
N PRO A 8 0.73 -13.07 -15.71
CA PRO A 8 1.67 -11.96 -15.56
C PRO A 8 1.08 -10.70 -16.17
N ILE A 9 0.33 -9.95 -15.38
CA ILE A 9 -0.32 -8.70 -15.81
C ILE A 9 0.52 -7.52 -15.29
N PRO A 10 0.94 -6.59 -16.16
CA PRO A 10 1.57 -5.33 -15.74
C PRO A 10 0.67 -4.56 -14.79
N VAL A 11 1.27 -3.89 -13.80
CA VAL A 11 0.56 -2.98 -12.88
C VAL A 11 1.27 -1.63 -12.86
N GLU A 12 0.51 -0.59 -12.57
CA GLU A 12 1.09 0.72 -12.27
C GLU A 12 1.42 0.79 -10.78
N ALA A 13 2.57 1.38 -10.45
CA ALA A 13 2.95 1.58 -9.07
C ALA A 13 3.79 2.84 -8.92
N ILE A 14 3.56 3.57 -7.83
CA ILE A 14 4.29 4.79 -7.49
C ILE A 14 4.64 4.79 -6.01
N GLU A 15 5.88 5.15 -5.66
CA GLU A 15 6.27 5.35 -4.26
C GLU A 15 5.40 6.46 -3.64
N TYR A 16 4.87 6.20 -2.45
CA TYR A 16 3.88 7.07 -1.84
C TYR A 16 4.43 8.48 -1.61
N ARG A 17 3.60 9.45 -1.98
CA ARG A 17 3.71 10.87 -1.63
C ARG A 17 2.33 11.35 -1.20
N ARG A 18 2.30 12.33 -0.31
CA ARG A 18 1.04 12.95 0.14
C ARG A 18 0.19 13.40 -1.06
N GLY A 19 -1.11 13.14 -0.99
CA GLY A 19 -2.08 13.30 -2.08
C GLY A 19 -2.41 12.01 -2.83
N LEU A 20 -1.78 10.87 -2.51
CA LEU A 20 -2.11 9.57 -3.08
C LEU A 20 -3.05 8.75 -2.18
N GLU A 21 -3.15 9.09 -0.90
CA GLU A 21 -4.07 8.48 0.05
C GLU A 21 -5.54 8.77 -0.27
N ASP A 22 -6.43 7.89 0.18
CA ASP A 22 -7.90 8.11 0.08
C ASP A 22 -8.46 8.83 1.32
N GLY A 23 -7.63 8.98 2.35
CA GLY A 23 -7.99 9.64 3.60
C GLY A 23 -6.94 9.50 4.69
N PHE A 24 -7.27 10.05 5.85
CA PHE A 24 -6.45 10.04 7.05
C PHE A 24 -7.28 9.66 8.26
N ASP A 25 -6.70 8.87 9.16
CA ASP A 25 -7.23 8.62 10.49
C ASP A 25 -6.30 9.18 11.57
N ASP A 26 -6.83 9.38 12.78
CA ASP A 26 -5.99 9.55 13.97
C ASP A 26 -5.25 8.26 14.31
N ILE A 27 -4.06 8.38 14.90
CA ILE A 27 -3.23 7.22 15.24
C ILE A 27 -3.95 6.19 16.12
N LYS A 28 -4.80 6.64 17.05
CA LYS A 28 -5.59 5.75 17.92
C LYS A 28 -6.58 4.90 17.11
N VAL A 29 -7.30 5.55 16.18
CA VAL A 29 -8.23 4.87 15.26
C VAL A 29 -7.44 3.90 14.39
N ALA A 30 -6.31 4.31 13.83
CA ALA A 30 -5.52 3.43 13.00
C ALA A 30 -5.06 2.15 13.72
N ILE A 31 -4.66 2.26 14.99
CA ILE A 31 -4.30 1.11 15.84
C ILE A 31 -5.49 0.17 16.03
N GLU A 32 -6.68 0.71 16.31
CA GLU A 32 -7.91 -0.09 16.45
C GLU A 32 -8.27 -0.84 15.16
N PHE A 33 -7.95 -0.25 14.00
CA PHE A 33 -8.14 -0.84 12.68
C PHE A 33 -6.94 -1.66 12.18
N GLY A 34 -6.00 -2.02 13.07
CA GLY A 34 -4.93 -2.98 12.77
C GLY A 34 -3.60 -2.40 12.30
N LEU A 35 -3.36 -1.10 12.50
CA LEU A 35 -2.03 -0.52 12.29
C LEU A 35 -1.01 -1.13 13.27
N ASP A 36 0.06 -1.70 12.72
CA ASP A 36 1.23 -2.10 13.50
C ASP A 36 2.06 -0.87 13.88
N ILE A 37 1.76 -0.30 15.06
CA ILE A 37 2.43 0.89 15.58
C ILE A 37 3.94 0.70 15.82
N GLN A 38 4.39 -0.53 16.11
CA GLN A 38 5.80 -0.79 16.43
C GLN A 38 6.71 -0.62 15.21
N ASN A 39 6.17 -0.95 14.03
CA ASN A 39 6.87 -0.83 12.76
C ASN A 39 6.36 0.32 11.89
N TYR A 40 5.45 1.14 12.41
CA TYR A 40 4.88 2.27 11.67
C TYR A 40 5.85 3.45 11.63
N VAL A 41 6.18 3.89 10.42
CA VAL A 41 6.91 5.12 10.16
C VAL A 41 5.99 6.08 9.40
N SER A 42 5.64 7.20 10.03
CA SER A 42 4.75 8.19 9.43
C SER A 42 5.32 8.71 8.11
N PRO A 43 4.59 8.60 6.98
CA PRO A 43 5.08 9.12 5.71
C PRO A 43 4.86 10.63 5.55
N VAL A 44 4.05 11.24 6.42
CA VAL A 44 3.64 12.66 6.34
C VAL A 44 4.10 13.50 7.53
N ASN A 45 4.89 12.93 8.45
CA ASN A 45 5.38 13.60 9.67
C ASN A 45 4.26 14.30 10.46
N SER A 46 3.14 13.62 10.65
CA SER A 46 1.94 14.10 11.34
C SER A 46 1.35 13.00 12.23
N ASP A 47 0.52 13.39 13.21
CA ASP A 47 -0.28 12.50 14.08
C ASP A 47 -1.43 11.78 13.32
N LYS A 48 -1.61 12.13 12.04
CA LYS A 48 -2.56 11.49 11.14
C LYS A 48 -1.88 10.37 10.33
N VAL A 49 -2.59 9.25 10.18
CA VAL A 49 -2.16 8.06 9.46
C VAL A 49 -2.90 7.97 8.13
N PRO A 50 -2.22 8.10 6.98
CA PRO A 50 -2.85 7.96 5.67
C PRO A 50 -3.22 6.51 5.37
N PHE A 51 -4.30 6.30 4.62
CA PHE A 51 -4.73 4.97 4.19
C PHE A 51 -5.23 4.95 2.74
N ILE A 52 -5.27 3.74 2.17
CA ILE A 52 -6.03 3.41 0.96
C ILE A 52 -7.26 2.59 1.36
N LYS A 53 -8.40 2.84 0.71
CA LYS A 53 -9.59 2.00 0.86
C LYS A 53 -9.46 0.82 -0.10
N THR A 54 -9.07 -0.34 0.44
CA THR A 54 -8.99 -1.59 -0.31
C THR A 54 -10.31 -2.35 -0.18
N LEU A 55 -10.43 -3.48 -0.90
CA LEU A 55 -11.58 -4.39 -0.78
C LEU A 55 -11.70 -5.02 0.62
N GLU A 56 -10.62 -5.02 1.39
CA GLU A 56 -10.54 -5.59 2.74
C GLU A 56 -10.76 -4.53 3.84
N GLY A 57 -10.93 -3.26 3.45
CA GLY A 57 -11.07 -2.13 4.37
C GLY A 57 -9.92 -1.13 4.24
N LYS A 58 -9.62 -0.41 5.33
CA LYS A 58 -8.53 0.58 5.32
C LYS A 58 -7.19 -0.13 5.42
N HIS A 59 -6.30 0.12 4.46
CA HIS A 59 -4.91 -0.30 4.54
C HIS A 59 -4.02 0.92 4.73
N TYR A 60 -3.38 1.00 5.90
CA TYR A 60 -2.55 2.14 6.28
C TYR A 60 -1.21 2.17 5.55
N ILE A 61 -0.79 3.36 5.16
CA ILE A 61 0.40 3.62 4.36
C ILE A 61 1.57 3.99 5.27
N CYS A 62 2.70 3.32 5.11
CA CYS A 62 3.95 3.65 5.78
C CYS A 62 4.92 4.39 4.86
N LYS A 63 5.91 5.07 5.43
CA LYS A 63 6.98 5.72 4.68
C LYS A 63 7.69 4.73 3.75
N GLY A 64 7.76 5.09 2.46
CA GLY A 64 8.40 4.31 1.41
C GLY A 64 7.50 3.24 0.77
N ASP A 65 6.27 3.06 1.25
CA ASP A 65 5.34 2.13 0.60
C ASP A 65 5.02 2.59 -0.82
N TYR A 66 4.88 1.62 -1.73
CA TYR A 66 4.38 1.85 -3.08
C TYR A 66 2.86 1.74 -3.08
N ILE A 67 2.19 2.67 -3.74
CA ILE A 67 0.77 2.53 -4.03
C ILE A 67 0.64 1.88 -5.41
N ILE A 68 0.09 0.68 -5.42
CA ILE A 68 -0.12 -0.12 -6.62
C ILE A 68 -1.57 0.07 -7.06
N THR A 69 -1.77 0.24 -8.37
CA THR A 69 -3.08 0.18 -9.01
C THR A 69 -3.20 -1.18 -9.72
N GLY A 70 -4.13 -1.99 -9.26
CA GLY A 70 -4.43 -3.31 -9.83
C GLY A 70 -5.26 -3.23 -11.11
N VAL A 71 -5.69 -4.40 -11.58
CA VAL A 71 -6.26 -4.56 -12.93
C VAL A 71 -7.65 -3.96 -13.08
N ASP A 72 -8.41 -3.90 -11.99
CA ASP A 72 -9.76 -3.35 -11.95
C ASP A 72 -9.77 -1.95 -11.32
N GLY A 73 -8.59 -1.30 -11.24
CA GLY A 73 -8.41 0.02 -10.64
C GLY A 73 -8.37 0.01 -9.11
N GLU A 74 -8.38 -1.16 -8.47
CA GLU A 74 -8.20 -1.28 -7.04
C GLU A 74 -6.82 -0.78 -6.62
N ARG A 75 -6.73 -0.11 -5.48
CA ARG A 75 -5.48 0.46 -4.99
C ARG A 75 -5.10 -0.20 -3.68
N TYR A 76 -3.80 -0.39 -3.45
CA TYR A 76 -3.30 -0.86 -2.16
C TYR A 76 -1.83 -0.46 -1.95
N PRO A 77 -1.41 -0.21 -0.69
CA PRO A 77 -0.03 0.00 -0.37
C PRO A 77 0.75 -1.32 -0.36
N CYS A 78 2.02 -1.27 -0.72
CA CYS A 78 2.95 -2.39 -0.69
C CYS A 78 4.30 -1.93 -0.16
N LYS A 79 4.89 -2.66 0.79
CA LYS A 79 6.20 -2.31 1.34
C LYS A 79 7.26 -2.30 0.25
N LYS A 80 8.11 -1.27 0.21
CA LYS A 80 9.18 -1.11 -0.80
C LYS A 80 10.00 -2.38 -1.05
N ASN A 81 10.45 -3.01 0.03
CA ASN A 81 11.27 -4.22 -0.04
C ASN A 81 10.50 -5.44 -0.58
N ILE A 82 9.18 -5.50 -0.40
CA ILE A 82 8.32 -6.54 -0.99
C ILE A 82 8.08 -6.22 -2.46
N PHE A 83 7.76 -4.96 -2.77
CA PHE A 83 7.53 -4.49 -4.14
C PHE A 83 8.72 -4.80 -5.05
N LEU A 84 9.93 -4.37 -4.66
CA LEU A 84 11.16 -4.58 -5.45
C LEU A 84 11.56 -6.06 -5.60
N LYS A 85 11.03 -6.96 -4.76
CA LYS A 85 11.25 -8.41 -4.86
C LYS A 85 10.20 -9.12 -5.73
N THR A 86 9.06 -8.49 -5.96
CA THR A 86 7.88 -9.11 -6.59
C THR A 86 7.56 -8.52 -7.97
N TYR A 87 8.00 -7.29 -8.23
CA TYR A 87 7.79 -6.60 -9.50
C TYR A 87 9.13 -6.22 -10.14
N THR A 88 9.19 -6.39 -11.46
CA THR A 88 10.32 -5.98 -12.29
C THR A 88 9.86 -4.84 -13.18
N LEU A 89 10.67 -3.79 -13.30
CA LEU A 89 10.38 -2.70 -14.23
C LEU A 89 10.30 -3.26 -15.66
N LEU A 90 9.20 -2.98 -16.34
CA LEU A 90 9.09 -3.27 -17.76
C LEU A 90 9.92 -2.24 -18.52
N SER A 91 11.08 -2.67 -19.01
CA SER A 91 11.86 -1.89 -19.97
C SER A 91 11.10 -1.85 -21.29
N SER A 92 10.92 -0.63 -21.83
CA SER A 92 10.43 -0.40 -23.19
C SER A 92 11.45 -0.82 -24.23
#